data_AF-A0A1B6F648-F1
#
_entry.id   AF-A0A1B6F648-F1
#
_cell.length_a   1.000
_cell.length_b   1.000
_cell.length_c   1.000
_cell.angle_alpha   90.00
_cell.angle_beta   90.00
_cell.angle_gamma   90.00
#
_symmetry.space_group_name_H-M   'P 1'
#
loop_
_entity.id
_entity.type
_entity.pdbx_description
1 polymer ?
#
loop_
_entity_poly.entity_id
_entity_poly.type
_entity_poly.pdbx_seq_one_letter_code
_entity_poly.pdbx_strand_id
1 'polypeptide(L)'
;MDQITPKEVKILETAEDIQERREQVLTRYSDFKSEARAKREKLEDSRRFQYFKRDADELESWIYEKLQAASDESYKDPTNLQAKIQKHQAFEAEVAAHSNAIVVLDNTGKEMINQNHFSSEIIRKRLEELHRLWELLLSKLAEKGMKLQQALVLVQFLRQCDEVMFWINDKETFVTTDEFGHDLEHVEVLQRKFDEFQKDMASQEYRVTEVNELADKLVLDGHPERDVILKRKEELIEAWMRLKQLALMRQEKLFGAHEIQRLNRDADETVAWIAEKDVVLSSDDYGRDLATVQTLQRKHEGVERDLAALEDKVLTLGQEADRLCGIHPDHADQIQAKRAEIVAYWERLKDKAKERRQKLDESYCLHRFLADFRDLICWINDMKAIISADELAKDVAGAEALIERHQEHKGEIDA
;
A
#
# COMPACT_ATOMS: atom_id res chain seq x y z
N MET A 1 -77.45 0.59 -67.88
CA MET A 1 -78.83 0.07 -67.92
C MET A 1 -78.96 -0.72 -69.19
N ASP A 2 -78.58 -2.00 -69.17
CA ASP A 2 -78.87 -2.88 -70.31
C ASP A 2 -80.32 -3.32 -70.20
N GLN A 3 -81.10 -2.98 -71.23
CA GLN A 3 -82.50 -3.38 -71.36
C GLN A 3 -82.58 -4.91 -71.44
N ILE A 4 -83.13 -5.52 -70.39
CA ILE A 4 -83.51 -6.93 -70.39
C ILE A 4 -84.70 -7.06 -71.35
N THR A 5 -84.43 -7.46 -72.59
CA THR A 5 -85.47 -7.84 -73.55
C THR A 5 -86.11 -9.14 -73.09
N PRO A 6 -87.45 -9.22 -72.95
CA PRO A 6 -88.11 -10.46 -72.55
C PRO A 6 -88.00 -11.46 -73.70
N LYS A 7 -87.23 -12.53 -73.49
CA LYS A 7 -87.19 -13.66 -74.42
C LYS A 7 -88.53 -14.38 -74.36
N GLU A 8 -89.27 -14.42 -75.48
CA GLU A 8 -90.47 -15.25 -75.61
C GLU A 8 -90.17 -16.69 -75.17
N VAL A 9 -90.94 -17.17 -74.20
CA VAL A 9 -90.78 -18.50 -73.64
C VAL A 9 -91.35 -19.50 -74.65
N LYS A 10 -90.48 -20.14 -75.44
CA LYS A 10 -90.85 -21.23 -76.35
C LYS A 10 -91.73 -22.26 -75.61
N ILE A 11 -92.90 -22.57 -76.16
CA ILE A 11 -93.83 -23.61 -75.68
C ILE A 11 -93.13 -24.96 -75.88
N LEU A 12 -93.08 -25.78 -74.83
CA LEU A 12 -92.40 -27.08 -74.83
C LEU A 12 -93.41 -28.14 -75.30
N GLU A 13 -93.31 -28.59 -76.54
CA GLU A 13 -94.30 -29.50 -77.16
C GLU A 13 -93.82 -30.96 -77.22
N THR A 14 -92.51 -31.20 -77.07
CA THR A 14 -91.91 -32.54 -77.11
C THR A 14 -91.09 -32.86 -75.85
N ALA A 15 -90.85 -34.16 -75.60
CA ALA A 15 -89.99 -34.60 -74.50
C ALA A 15 -88.54 -34.11 -74.65
N GLU A 16 -88.08 -33.91 -75.89
CA GLU A 16 -86.75 -33.37 -76.21
C GLU A 16 -86.65 -31.89 -75.86
N ASP A 17 -87.67 -31.08 -76.13
CA ASP A 17 -87.71 -29.66 -75.74
C ASP A 17 -87.62 -29.49 -74.21
N ILE A 18 -88.30 -30.36 -73.46
CA ILE A 18 -88.28 -30.38 -71.98
C ILE A 18 -86.88 -30.78 -71.48
N GLN A 19 -86.26 -31.78 -72.11
CA GLN A 19 -84.92 -32.24 -71.74
C GLN A 19 -83.85 -31.19 -72.04
N GLU A 20 -83.92 -30.50 -73.17
CA GLU A 20 -83.01 -29.41 -73.53
C GLU A 20 -83.17 -28.22 -72.55
N ARG A 21 -84.42 -27.84 -72.22
CA ARG A 21 -84.67 -26.78 -71.23
C ARG A 21 -84.13 -27.15 -69.85
N ARG A 22 -84.28 -28.42 -69.45
CA ARG A 22 -83.73 -28.96 -68.20
C ARG A 22 -82.20 -28.89 -68.20
N GLU A 23 -81.53 -29.30 -69.27
CA GLU A 23 -80.07 -29.18 -69.40
C GLU A 23 -79.61 -27.73 -69.33
N GLN A 24 -80.25 -26.81 -70.05
CA GLN A 24 -79.91 -25.38 -69.98
C GLN A 24 -80.04 -24.81 -68.55
N VAL A 25 -81.08 -25.22 -67.81
CA VAL A 25 -81.27 -24.81 -66.40
C VAL A 25 -80.20 -25.43 -65.51
N LEU A 26 -79.89 -26.72 -65.67
CA LEU A 26 -78.86 -27.41 -64.88
C LEU A 26 -77.47 -26.83 -65.14
N THR A 27 -77.12 -26.54 -66.39
CA THR A 27 -75.86 -25.90 -66.77
C THR A 27 -75.79 -24.49 -66.17
N ARG A 28 -76.80 -23.64 -66.37
CA ARG A 28 -76.81 -22.29 -65.77
C ARG A 28 -76.74 -22.31 -64.25
N TYR A 29 -77.40 -23.27 -63.59
CA TYR A 29 -77.33 -23.42 -62.15
C TYR A 29 -75.96 -23.93 -61.68
N SER A 30 -75.31 -24.79 -62.47
CA SER A 30 -73.93 -25.25 -62.25
C SER A 30 -72.94 -24.09 -62.39
N ASP A 31 -73.07 -23.29 -63.44
CA ASP A 31 -72.25 -22.10 -63.70
C ASP A 31 -72.45 -21.06 -62.58
N PHE A 32 -73.70 -20.75 -62.20
CA PHE A 32 -73.99 -19.88 -61.07
C PHE A 32 -73.38 -20.40 -59.76
N LYS A 33 -73.46 -21.70 -59.48
CA LYS A 33 -72.81 -22.30 -58.30
C LYS A 33 -71.29 -22.16 -58.36
N SER A 34 -70.69 -22.34 -59.53
CA SER A 34 -69.25 -22.17 -59.76
C SER A 34 -68.84 -20.71 -59.52
N GLU A 35 -69.55 -19.75 -60.12
CA GLU A 35 -69.32 -18.31 -59.94
C GLU A 35 -69.53 -17.85 -58.50
N ALA A 36 -70.58 -18.34 -57.83
CA ALA A 36 -70.85 -18.04 -56.42
C ALA A 36 -69.75 -18.60 -55.51
N ARG A 37 -69.23 -19.81 -55.79
CA ARG A 37 -68.09 -20.39 -55.08
C ARG A 37 -66.81 -19.58 -55.32
N ALA A 38 -66.50 -19.24 -56.57
CA ALA A 38 -65.35 -18.42 -56.92
C ALA A 38 -65.42 -17.02 -56.29
N LYS A 39 -66.62 -16.42 -56.21
CA LYS A 39 -66.82 -15.14 -55.52
C LYS A 39 -66.59 -15.27 -54.02
N ARG A 40 -67.06 -16.36 -53.40
CA ARG A 40 -66.82 -16.65 -51.99
C ARG A 40 -65.33 -16.83 -51.70
N GLU A 41 -64.61 -17.62 -52.50
CA GLU A 41 -63.16 -17.82 -52.37
C GLU A 41 -62.41 -16.48 -52.47
N LYS A 42 -62.72 -15.65 -53.47
CA LYS A 42 -62.13 -14.30 -53.59
C LYS A 42 -62.41 -13.40 -52.38
N LEU A 43 -63.59 -13.51 -51.78
CA LEU A 43 -63.93 -12.74 -50.57
C LEU A 43 -63.19 -13.27 -49.34
N GLU A 44 -63.05 -14.58 -49.21
CA GLU A 44 -62.29 -15.22 -48.12
C GLU A 44 -60.79 -14.87 -48.23
N ASP A 45 -60.21 -14.93 -49.43
CA ASP A 45 -58.84 -14.48 -49.72
C ASP A 45 -58.66 -13.00 -49.38
N SER A 46 -59.55 -12.14 -49.89
CA SER A 46 -59.51 -10.71 -49.56
C SER A 46 -59.62 -10.46 -48.06
N ARG A 47 -60.44 -11.24 -47.34
CA ARG A 47 -60.57 -11.12 -45.88
C ARG A 47 -59.28 -11.53 -45.19
N ARG A 48 -58.66 -12.65 -45.57
CA ARG A 48 -57.37 -13.11 -45.03
C ARG A 48 -56.28 -12.08 -45.26
N PHE A 49 -56.23 -11.46 -46.44
CA PHE A 49 -55.29 -10.39 -46.73
C PHE A 49 -55.47 -9.15 -45.85
N GLN A 50 -56.72 -8.74 -45.57
CA GLN A 50 -56.96 -7.61 -44.66
C GLN A 50 -56.53 -7.93 -43.22
N TYR A 51 -56.75 -9.15 -42.74
CA TYR A 51 -56.24 -9.58 -41.43
C TYR A 51 -54.71 -9.58 -41.39
N PHE A 52 -54.06 -10.19 -42.38
CA PHE A 52 -52.60 -10.17 -42.50
C PHE A 52 -52.06 -8.73 -42.50
N LYS A 53 -52.67 -7.84 -43.29
CA LYS A 53 -52.24 -6.44 -43.38
C LYS A 53 -52.36 -5.73 -42.04
N ARG A 54 -53.50 -5.85 -41.36
CA ARG A 54 -53.70 -5.26 -40.03
C ARG A 54 -52.63 -5.74 -39.05
N ASP A 55 -52.43 -7.05 -38.95
CA ASP A 55 -51.49 -7.63 -38.00
C ASP A 55 -50.03 -7.24 -38.34
N ALA A 56 -49.72 -7.08 -39.64
CA ALA A 56 -48.44 -6.58 -40.11
C ALA A 56 -48.22 -5.09 -39.74
N ASP A 57 -49.25 -4.26 -39.92
CA ASP A 57 -49.20 -2.83 -39.59
C ASP A 57 -49.10 -2.61 -38.06
N GLU A 58 -49.81 -3.42 -37.27
CA GLU A 58 -49.71 -3.43 -35.80
C GLU A 58 -48.31 -3.83 -35.32
N LEU A 59 -47.75 -4.90 -35.88
CA LEU A 59 -46.39 -5.34 -35.56
C LEU A 59 -45.35 -4.30 -35.97
N GLU A 60 -45.48 -3.70 -37.16
CA GLU A 60 -44.57 -2.64 -37.62
C GLU A 60 -44.60 -1.44 -36.67
N SER A 61 -45.79 -0.96 -36.30
CA SER A 61 -45.95 0.16 -35.37
C SER A 61 -45.29 -0.14 -34.01
N TRP A 62 -45.47 -1.36 -33.50
CA TRP A 62 -44.83 -1.80 -32.27
C TRP A 62 -43.29 -1.86 -32.40
N ILE A 63 -42.76 -2.37 -33.52
CA ILE A 63 -41.31 -2.42 -33.76
C ILE A 63 -40.74 -1.00 -33.78
N TYR A 64 -41.37 -0.04 -34.46
CA TYR A 64 -40.90 1.34 -34.50
C TYR A 64 -40.85 1.99 -33.11
N GLU A 65 -41.87 1.79 -32.27
CA GLU A 65 -41.87 2.27 -30.89
C GLU A 65 -40.68 1.70 -30.11
N LYS A 66 -40.45 0.38 -30.20
CA LYS A 66 -39.35 -0.28 -29.48
C LYS A 66 -38.00 0.12 -30.03
N LEU A 67 -37.89 0.35 -31.33
CA LEU A 67 -36.66 0.81 -31.98
C LEU A 67 -36.26 2.21 -31.50
N GLN A 68 -37.22 3.09 -31.25
CA GLN A 68 -36.98 4.40 -30.65
C GLN A 68 -36.41 4.25 -29.22
N ALA A 69 -36.98 3.37 -28.40
CA ALA A 69 -36.48 3.10 -27.05
C ALA A 69 -35.10 2.41 -27.03
N ALA A 70 -34.83 1.52 -27.98
CA ALA A 70 -33.54 0.85 -28.15
C ALA A 70 -32.44 1.80 -28.65
N SER A 71 -32.81 2.85 -29.40
CA SER A 71 -31.85 3.81 -29.96
C SER A 71 -31.50 4.97 -29.01
N ASP A 72 -32.18 5.10 -27.88
CA ASP A 72 -31.84 6.08 -26.85
C ASP A 72 -30.43 5.85 -26.26
N GLU A 73 -29.66 6.94 -26.15
CA GLU A 73 -28.27 6.96 -25.69
C GLU A 73 -28.09 7.22 -24.18
N SER A 74 -29.08 6.90 -23.36
CA SER A 74 -29.03 7.05 -21.90
C SER A 74 -27.85 6.35 -21.21
N TYR A 75 -27.15 5.43 -21.89
CA TYR A 75 -25.91 4.80 -21.42
C TYR A 75 -24.72 5.75 -21.29
N LYS A 76 -24.73 6.93 -21.95
CA LYS A 76 -23.65 7.93 -21.85
C LYS A 76 -23.55 8.59 -20.49
N ASP A 77 -24.66 8.63 -19.76
CA ASP A 77 -24.71 9.15 -18.39
C ASP A 77 -24.47 8.00 -17.39
N PRO A 78 -23.37 8.03 -16.62
CA PRO A 78 -22.99 6.96 -15.72
C PRO A 78 -23.88 6.86 -14.46
N THR A 79 -24.76 7.83 -14.22
CA THR A 79 -25.62 7.80 -13.02
C THR A 79 -26.66 6.68 -13.10
N ASN A 80 -26.87 6.00 -11.96
CA ASN A 80 -27.83 4.90 -11.81
C ASN A 80 -27.69 3.79 -12.88
N LEU A 81 -26.46 3.54 -13.35
CA LEU A 81 -26.21 2.64 -14.47
C LEU A 81 -26.72 1.21 -14.23
N GLN A 82 -26.63 0.72 -12.99
CA GLN A 82 -27.19 -0.58 -12.60
C GLN A 82 -28.70 -0.66 -12.85
N ALA A 83 -29.44 0.40 -12.50
CA ALA A 83 -30.88 0.48 -12.75
C ALA A 83 -31.19 0.56 -14.26
N LYS A 84 -30.35 1.28 -15.03
CA LYS A 84 -30.45 1.33 -16.50
C LYS A 84 -30.23 -0.05 -17.12
N ILE A 85 -29.26 -0.83 -16.64
CA ILE A 85 -29.02 -2.22 -17.06
C ILE A 85 -30.21 -3.11 -16.74
N GLN A 86 -30.75 -3.06 -15.52
CA GLN A 86 -31.93 -3.85 -15.15
C GLN A 86 -33.15 -3.49 -16.01
N LYS A 87 -33.36 -2.20 -16.27
CA LYS A 87 -34.42 -1.74 -17.17
C LYS A 87 -34.22 -2.26 -18.59
N HIS A 88 -32.98 -2.29 -19.07
CA HIS A 88 -32.66 -2.84 -20.39
C HIS A 88 -32.89 -4.36 -20.45
N GLN A 89 -32.51 -5.12 -19.42
CA GLN A 89 -32.79 -6.56 -19.33
C GLN A 89 -34.29 -6.87 -19.33
N ALA A 90 -35.09 -6.06 -18.61
CA ALA A 90 -36.54 -6.16 -18.66
C ALA A 90 -37.09 -5.87 -20.06
N PHE A 91 -36.50 -4.89 -20.76
CA PHE A 91 -36.86 -4.55 -22.13
C PHE A 91 -36.46 -5.65 -23.13
N GLU A 92 -35.28 -6.28 -22.98
CA GLU A 92 -34.87 -7.45 -23.77
C GLU A 92 -35.86 -8.61 -23.58
N ALA A 93 -36.31 -8.86 -22.35
CA ALA A 93 -37.31 -9.90 -22.05
C ALA A 93 -38.68 -9.58 -22.67
N GLU A 94 -39.12 -8.30 -22.65
CA GLU A 94 -40.35 -7.86 -23.31
C GLU A 94 -40.30 -8.12 -24.82
N VAL A 95 -39.18 -7.77 -25.47
CA VAL A 95 -38.99 -7.99 -26.91
C VAL A 95 -38.90 -9.48 -27.25
N ALA A 96 -38.20 -10.26 -26.43
CA ALA A 96 -38.14 -11.71 -26.60
C ALA A 96 -39.53 -12.36 -26.48
N ALA A 97 -40.37 -11.90 -25.54
CA ALA A 97 -41.75 -12.40 -25.39
C ALA A 97 -42.64 -12.06 -26.60
N HIS A 98 -42.37 -10.96 -27.31
CA HIS A 98 -43.09 -10.58 -28.53
C HIS A 98 -42.62 -11.31 -29.80
N SER A 99 -41.55 -12.11 -29.74
CA SER A 99 -41.04 -12.86 -30.90
C SER A 99 -42.08 -13.80 -31.54
N ASN A 100 -43.05 -14.28 -30.77
CA ASN A 100 -44.11 -15.13 -31.33
C ASN A 100 -45.00 -14.39 -32.34
N ALA A 101 -45.17 -13.06 -32.21
CA ALA A 101 -46.00 -12.27 -33.11
C ALA A 101 -45.46 -12.31 -34.55
N ILE A 102 -44.14 -12.13 -34.72
CA ILE A 102 -43.51 -12.23 -36.04
C ILE A 102 -43.58 -13.65 -36.59
N VAL A 103 -43.39 -14.68 -35.75
CA VAL A 103 -43.49 -16.10 -36.17
C VAL A 103 -44.89 -16.45 -36.67
N VAL A 104 -45.94 -16.01 -35.97
CA VAL A 104 -47.33 -16.25 -36.38
C VAL A 104 -47.66 -15.54 -37.69
N LEU A 105 -47.22 -14.28 -37.84
CA LEU A 105 -47.42 -13.52 -39.06
C LEU A 105 -46.71 -14.16 -40.26
N ASP A 106 -45.50 -14.66 -40.02
CA ASP A 106 -44.66 -15.31 -41.02
C ASP A 106 -45.25 -16.64 -41.49
N ASN A 107 -45.78 -17.45 -40.56
CA ASN A 107 -46.53 -18.67 -40.88
C ASN A 107 -47.78 -18.35 -41.72
N THR A 108 -48.55 -17.34 -41.33
CA THR A 108 -49.78 -16.93 -42.03
C THR A 108 -49.47 -16.44 -43.44
N GLY A 109 -48.46 -15.57 -43.59
CA GLY A 109 -48.08 -15.04 -44.90
C GLY A 109 -47.48 -16.10 -45.82
N LYS A 110 -46.65 -17.01 -45.31
CA LYS A 110 -46.13 -18.16 -46.08
C LYS A 110 -47.24 -19.09 -46.55
N GLU A 111 -48.23 -19.37 -45.70
CA GLU A 111 -49.40 -20.18 -46.08
C GLU A 111 -50.17 -19.51 -47.24
N MET A 112 -50.44 -18.20 -47.15
CA MET A 112 -51.11 -17.45 -48.21
C MET A 112 -50.33 -17.47 -49.53
N ILE A 113 -49.00 -17.33 -49.47
CA ILE A 113 -48.13 -17.40 -50.65
C ILE A 113 -48.17 -18.80 -51.27
N ASN A 114 -48.09 -19.85 -50.47
CA ASN A 114 -48.13 -21.24 -50.93
C ASN A 114 -49.48 -21.61 -51.57
N GLN A 115 -50.57 -20.97 -51.14
CA GLN A 115 -51.91 -21.10 -51.73
C GLN A 115 -52.09 -20.26 -53.01
N ASN A 116 -51.03 -19.64 -53.55
CA ASN A 116 -51.05 -18.76 -54.73
C ASN A 116 -52.03 -17.59 -54.60
N HIS A 117 -52.11 -16.99 -53.39
CA HIS A 117 -52.97 -15.85 -53.13
C HIS A 117 -52.69 -14.68 -54.09
N PHE A 118 -53.71 -13.96 -54.54
CA PHE A 118 -53.59 -12.91 -55.57
C PHE A 118 -52.61 -11.78 -55.22
N SER A 119 -52.39 -11.52 -53.92
CA SER A 119 -51.44 -10.53 -53.38
C SER A 119 -50.12 -11.11 -52.87
N SER A 120 -49.73 -12.33 -53.30
CA SER A 120 -48.53 -13.03 -52.78
C SER A 120 -47.25 -12.18 -52.82
N GLU A 121 -47.06 -11.38 -53.86
CA GLU A 121 -45.90 -10.48 -53.98
C GLU A 121 -45.87 -9.39 -52.90
N ILE A 122 -47.02 -8.80 -52.60
CA ILE A 122 -47.16 -7.75 -51.59
C ILE A 122 -46.91 -8.34 -50.19
N ILE A 123 -47.47 -9.51 -49.92
CA ILE A 123 -47.29 -10.26 -48.67
C ILE A 123 -45.80 -10.56 -48.47
N ARG A 124 -45.11 -11.05 -49.50
CA ARG A 124 -43.68 -11.36 -49.43
C ARG A 124 -42.83 -10.14 -49.11
N LYS A 125 -43.00 -9.04 -49.84
CA LYS A 125 -42.29 -7.78 -49.56
C LYS A 125 -42.55 -7.25 -48.16
N ARG A 126 -43.78 -7.40 -47.66
CA ARG A 126 -44.16 -6.97 -46.31
C ARG A 126 -43.48 -7.80 -45.23
N LEU A 127 -43.42 -9.13 -45.40
CA LEU A 127 -42.67 -10.01 -44.49
C LEU A 127 -41.18 -9.72 -44.50
N GLU A 128 -40.58 -9.52 -45.69
CA GLU A 128 -39.17 -9.16 -45.83
C GLU A 128 -38.83 -7.86 -45.07
N GLU A 129 -39.66 -6.83 -45.19
CA GLU A 129 -39.46 -5.57 -44.46
C GLU A 129 -39.61 -5.74 -42.94
N LEU A 130 -40.61 -6.50 -42.49
CA LEU A 130 -40.79 -6.78 -41.06
C LEU A 130 -39.62 -7.56 -40.47
N HIS A 131 -39.07 -8.54 -41.20
CA HIS A 131 -37.85 -9.23 -40.78
C HIS A 131 -36.67 -8.28 -40.68
N ARG A 132 -36.48 -7.39 -41.66
CA ARG A 132 -35.42 -6.37 -41.64
C ARG A 132 -35.54 -5.45 -40.42
N LEU A 133 -36.75 -4.98 -40.11
CA LEU A 133 -37.02 -4.13 -38.95
C LEU A 133 -36.81 -4.88 -37.63
N TRP A 134 -37.22 -6.15 -37.56
CA TRP A 134 -37.02 -6.99 -36.39
C TRP A 134 -35.54 -7.27 -36.12
N GLU A 135 -34.77 -7.62 -37.15
CA GLU A 135 -33.32 -7.80 -37.06
C GLU A 135 -32.62 -6.51 -36.63
N LEU A 136 -33.05 -5.36 -37.18
CA LEU A 136 -32.52 -4.06 -36.77
C LEU A 136 -32.81 -3.76 -35.29
N LEU A 137 -34.03 -4.07 -34.81
CA LEU A 137 -34.38 -3.92 -33.40
C LEU A 137 -33.48 -4.78 -32.50
N LEU A 138 -33.30 -6.06 -32.85
CA LEU A 138 -32.41 -6.97 -32.10
C LEU A 138 -30.96 -6.47 -32.10
N SER A 139 -30.47 -5.99 -33.25
CA SER A 139 -29.13 -5.40 -33.34
C SER A 139 -28.99 -4.16 -32.46
N LYS A 140 -29.98 -3.26 -32.44
CA LYS A 140 -29.97 -2.06 -31.59
C LYS A 140 -30.07 -2.37 -30.10
N LEU A 141 -30.87 -3.37 -29.72
CA LEU A 141 -30.92 -3.90 -28.35
C LEU A 141 -29.54 -4.41 -27.92
N ALA A 142 -28.93 -5.31 -28.70
CA ALA A 142 -27.63 -5.87 -28.38
C ALA A 142 -26.53 -4.79 -28.30
N GLU A 143 -26.55 -3.81 -29.22
CA GLU A 143 -25.62 -2.67 -29.20
C GLU A 143 -25.77 -1.86 -27.90
N LYS A 144 -27.01 -1.55 -27.49
CA LYS A 144 -27.28 -0.81 -26.25
C LYS A 144 -26.85 -1.61 -25.02
N GLY A 145 -27.12 -2.91 -24.98
CA GLY A 145 -26.69 -3.80 -23.90
C GLY A 145 -25.16 -3.83 -23.75
N MET A 146 -24.44 -4.00 -24.86
CA MET A 146 -22.98 -3.94 -24.88
C MET A 146 -22.44 -2.60 -24.36
N LYS A 147 -22.99 -1.48 -24.84
CA LYS A 147 -22.57 -0.13 -24.42
C LYS A 147 -22.83 0.13 -22.94
N LEU A 148 -23.96 -0.34 -22.39
CA LEU A 148 -24.26 -0.27 -20.97
C LEU A 148 -23.25 -1.06 -20.12
N GLN A 149 -22.86 -2.26 -20.56
CA GLN A 149 -21.85 -3.06 -19.88
C GLN A 149 -20.46 -2.43 -19.95
N GLN A 150 -20.06 -1.90 -21.12
CA GLN A 150 -18.82 -1.14 -21.29
C GLN A 150 -18.76 0.05 -20.33
N ALA A 151 -19.82 0.87 -20.29
CA ALA A 151 -19.91 1.99 -19.37
C ALA A 151 -19.79 1.54 -17.90
N LEU A 152 -20.36 0.39 -17.53
CA LEU A 152 -20.32 -0.12 -16.15
C LEU A 152 -18.91 -0.51 -15.74
N VAL A 153 -18.23 -1.29 -16.58
CA VAL A 153 -16.88 -1.74 -16.26
C VAL A 153 -15.90 -0.57 -16.24
N LEU A 154 -16.07 0.42 -17.12
CA LEU A 154 -15.28 1.65 -17.07
C LEU A 154 -15.47 2.41 -15.76
N VAL A 155 -16.71 2.64 -15.31
CA VAL A 155 -16.99 3.33 -14.05
C VAL A 155 -16.41 2.57 -12.85
N GLN A 156 -16.50 1.24 -12.86
CA GLN A 156 -15.90 0.40 -11.82
C GLN A 156 -14.37 0.52 -11.79
N PHE A 157 -13.73 0.46 -12.96
CA PHE A 157 -12.29 0.66 -13.10
C PHE A 157 -11.86 2.05 -12.59
N LEU A 158 -12.51 3.12 -13.05
CA LEU A 158 -12.19 4.48 -12.64
C LEU A 158 -12.33 4.67 -11.13
N ARG A 159 -13.40 4.12 -10.54
CA ARG A 159 -13.59 4.14 -9.08
C ARG A 159 -12.47 3.41 -8.35
N GLN A 160 -12.04 2.23 -8.81
CA GLN A 160 -10.94 1.51 -8.19
C GLN A 160 -9.62 2.29 -8.31
N CYS A 161 -9.35 2.94 -9.45
CA CYS A 161 -8.23 3.86 -9.58
C CYS A 161 -8.30 4.99 -8.56
N ASP A 162 -9.47 5.64 -8.41
CA ASP A 162 -9.65 6.75 -7.47
C ASP A 162 -9.45 6.32 -6.02
N GLU A 163 -9.95 5.15 -5.63
CA GLU A 163 -9.76 4.59 -4.28
C GLU A 163 -8.27 4.34 -3.99
N VAL A 164 -7.52 3.79 -4.96
CA VAL A 164 -6.08 3.56 -4.79
C VAL A 164 -5.30 4.87 -4.82
N MET A 165 -5.63 5.79 -5.73
CA MET A 165 -5.00 7.12 -5.81
C MET A 165 -5.21 7.94 -4.54
N PHE A 166 -6.42 7.92 -3.97
CA PHE A 166 -6.70 8.58 -2.71
C PHE A 166 -5.80 8.04 -1.59
N TRP A 167 -5.68 6.71 -1.49
CA TRP A 167 -4.79 6.08 -0.52
C TRP A 167 -3.32 6.45 -0.76
N ILE A 168 -2.85 6.47 -2.02
CA ILE A 168 -1.48 6.87 -2.37
C ILE A 168 -1.22 8.30 -1.89
N ASN A 169 -2.08 9.25 -2.22
CA ASN A 169 -1.90 10.66 -1.87
C ASN A 169 -1.91 10.89 -0.34
N ASP A 170 -2.78 10.19 0.39
CA ASP A 170 -2.79 10.20 1.86
C ASP A 170 -1.44 9.71 2.42
N LYS A 171 -0.91 8.62 1.87
CA LYS A 171 0.37 8.05 2.31
C LYS A 171 1.59 8.83 1.85
N GLU A 172 1.54 9.51 0.70
CA GLU A 172 2.58 10.46 0.28
C GLU A 172 2.72 11.58 1.30
N THR A 173 1.61 12.10 1.83
CA THR A 173 1.63 13.12 2.89
C THR A 173 2.29 12.58 4.18
N PHE A 174 2.02 11.33 4.54
CA PHE A 174 2.66 10.67 5.68
C PHE A 174 4.18 10.53 5.50
N VAL A 175 4.67 10.01 4.37
CA VAL A 175 6.11 9.77 4.18
C VAL A 175 6.92 11.03 3.92
N THR A 176 6.27 12.13 3.52
CA THR A 176 6.93 13.45 3.29
C THR A 176 6.97 14.32 4.53
N THR A 177 6.36 13.90 5.64
CA THR A 177 6.38 14.64 6.90
C THR A 177 7.82 14.74 7.44
N ASP A 178 8.27 15.96 7.72
CA ASP A 178 9.66 16.28 8.12
C ASP A 178 9.89 16.09 9.64
N GLU A 179 9.53 14.92 10.16
CA GLU A 179 9.69 14.56 11.57
C GLU A 179 10.67 13.40 11.71
N PHE A 180 11.83 13.60 12.33
CA PHE A 180 12.88 12.57 12.44
C PHE A 180 13.28 12.25 13.89
N GLY A 181 12.42 12.60 14.85
CA GLY A 181 12.66 12.35 16.28
C GLY A 181 13.62 13.35 16.93
N HIS A 182 13.35 13.70 18.19
CA HIS A 182 14.21 14.59 18.98
C HIS A 182 15.13 13.83 19.94
N ASP A 183 14.77 12.59 20.27
CA ASP A 183 15.53 11.63 21.06
C ASP A 183 15.41 10.23 20.45
N LEU A 184 16.15 9.26 21.00
CA LEU A 184 16.21 7.90 20.47
C LEU A 184 14.86 7.19 20.59
N GLU A 185 14.18 7.32 21.72
CA GLU A 185 12.88 6.72 21.97
C GLU A 185 11.83 7.19 20.96
N HIS A 186 11.82 8.49 20.63
CA HIS A 186 10.92 9.04 19.63
C HIS A 186 11.26 8.52 18.22
N VAL A 187 12.54 8.41 17.86
CA VAL A 187 12.93 7.80 16.57
C VAL A 187 12.46 6.35 16.48
N GLU A 188 12.60 5.55 17.54
CA GLU A 188 12.13 4.16 17.58
C GLU A 188 10.61 4.05 17.45
N VAL A 189 9.85 5.03 17.97
CA VAL A 189 8.39 5.13 17.74
C VAL A 189 8.10 5.42 16.27
N LEU A 190 8.82 6.36 15.66
CA LEU A 190 8.64 6.71 14.25
C LEU A 190 9.01 5.55 13.32
N GLN A 191 10.07 4.79 13.63
CA GLN A 191 10.44 3.57 12.91
C GLN A 191 9.34 2.51 13.01
N ARG A 192 8.78 2.26 14.20
CA ARG A 192 7.65 1.32 14.34
C ARG A 192 6.42 1.72 13.53
N LYS A 193 6.06 3.01 13.54
CA LYS A 193 4.98 3.53 12.69
C LYS A 193 5.30 3.35 11.20
N PHE A 194 6.56 3.52 10.82
CA PHE A 194 7.00 3.32 9.44
C PHE A 194 6.98 1.84 9.03
N ASP A 195 7.31 0.91 9.93
CA ASP A 195 7.18 -0.53 9.69
C ASP A 195 5.72 -0.95 9.48
N GLU A 196 4.79 -0.36 10.23
CA GLU A 196 3.35 -0.53 9.99
C GLU A 196 2.95 -0.03 8.60
N PHE A 197 3.43 1.16 8.21
CA PHE A 197 3.24 1.69 6.87
C PHE A 197 3.81 0.77 5.77
N GLN A 198 4.99 0.16 5.97
CA GLN A 198 5.57 -0.79 5.01
C GLN A 198 4.71 -2.05 4.85
N LYS A 199 4.08 -2.54 5.94
CA LYS A 199 3.13 -3.65 5.85
C LYS A 199 1.88 -3.25 5.06
N ASP A 200 1.38 -2.03 5.29
CA ASP A 200 0.24 -1.51 4.52
C ASP A 200 0.60 -1.37 3.04
N MET A 201 1.80 -0.90 2.70
CA MET A 201 2.30 -0.86 1.32
C MET A 201 2.31 -2.24 0.66
N ALA A 202 2.80 -3.27 1.35
CA ALA A 202 2.82 -4.63 0.81
C ALA A 202 1.40 -5.14 0.51
N SER A 203 0.42 -4.80 1.36
CA SER A 203 -0.98 -5.15 1.11
C SER A 203 -1.58 -4.38 -0.08
N GLN A 204 -1.21 -3.11 -0.24
CA GLN A 204 -1.72 -2.25 -1.30
C GLN A 204 -1.11 -2.59 -2.67
N GLU A 205 0.08 -3.17 -2.72
CA GLU A 205 0.72 -3.63 -3.96
C GLU A 205 -0.16 -4.60 -4.75
N TYR A 206 -0.87 -5.48 -4.05
CA TYR A 206 -1.82 -6.40 -4.67
C TYR A 206 -2.97 -5.64 -5.35
N ARG A 207 -3.55 -4.64 -4.68
CA ARG A 207 -4.64 -3.83 -5.25
C ARG A 207 -4.20 -3.02 -6.47
N VAL A 208 -2.99 -2.44 -6.44
CA VAL A 208 -2.41 -1.74 -7.60
C VAL A 208 -2.26 -2.71 -8.78
N THR A 209 -1.81 -3.93 -8.51
CA THR A 209 -1.66 -4.98 -9.53
C THR A 209 -3.02 -5.36 -10.13
N GLU A 210 -4.04 -5.62 -9.30
CA GLU A 210 -5.39 -5.95 -9.78
C GLU A 210 -5.99 -4.85 -10.68
N VAL A 211 -5.83 -3.58 -10.30
CA VAL A 211 -6.34 -2.45 -11.10
C VAL A 211 -5.59 -2.33 -12.44
N ASN A 212 -4.28 -2.59 -12.44
CA ASN A 212 -3.48 -2.61 -13.67
C ASN A 212 -3.87 -3.76 -14.60
N GLU A 213 -4.12 -4.96 -14.06
CA GLU A 213 -4.59 -6.11 -14.82
C GLU A 213 -6.01 -5.88 -15.39
N LEU A 214 -6.89 -5.23 -14.62
CA LEU A 214 -8.20 -4.83 -15.10
C LEU A 214 -8.10 -3.85 -16.29
N ALA A 215 -7.21 -2.87 -16.20
CA ALA A 215 -6.94 -1.96 -17.32
C ALA A 215 -6.45 -2.70 -18.56
N ASP A 216 -5.48 -3.61 -18.40
CA ASP A 216 -4.94 -4.41 -19.51
C ASP A 216 -6.02 -5.27 -20.16
N LYS A 217 -6.86 -5.90 -19.35
CA LYS A 217 -7.99 -6.69 -19.84
C LYS A 217 -8.97 -5.82 -20.64
N LEU A 218 -9.34 -4.64 -20.14
CA LEU A 218 -10.25 -3.74 -20.85
C LEU A 218 -9.68 -3.28 -22.20
N VAL A 219 -8.38 -3.02 -22.25
CA VAL A 219 -7.70 -2.65 -23.50
C VAL A 219 -7.65 -3.84 -24.47
N LEU A 220 -7.36 -5.05 -23.97
CA LEU A 220 -7.34 -6.27 -24.77
C LEU A 220 -8.72 -6.61 -25.34
N ASP A 221 -9.77 -6.43 -24.55
CA ASP A 221 -11.17 -6.63 -24.94
C ASP A 221 -11.68 -5.55 -25.93
N GLY A 222 -10.85 -4.56 -26.27
CA GLY A 222 -11.17 -3.53 -27.25
C GLY A 222 -12.15 -2.48 -26.75
N HIS A 223 -12.09 -2.13 -25.45
CA HIS A 223 -12.97 -1.13 -24.87
C HIS A 223 -12.86 0.22 -25.61
N PRO A 224 -13.99 0.91 -25.92
CA PRO A 224 -13.98 2.13 -26.73
C PRO A 224 -13.19 3.28 -26.10
N GLU A 225 -13.23 3.39 -24.76
CA GLU A 225 -12.48 4.40 -23.98
C GLU A 225 -11.04 3.97 -23.66
N ARG A 226 -10.36 3.32 -24.62
CA ARG A 226 -8.99 2.80 -24.47
C ARG A 226 -8.00 3.85 -23.96
N ASP A 227 -8.02 5.05 -24.55
CA ASP A 227 -7.04 6.09 -24.24
C ASP A 227 -7.22 6.62 -22.80
N VAL A 228 -8.47 6.71 -22.34
CA VAL A 228 -8.79 7.08 -20.95
C VAL A 228 -8.26 6.01 -19.99
N ILE A 229 -8.48 4.74 -20.31
CA ILE A 229 -8.03 3.61 -19.47
C ILE A 229 -6.50 3.61 -19.36
N LEU A 230 -5.80 3.72 -20.49
CA LEU A 230 -4.33 3.74 -20.52
C LEU A 230 -3.77 4.94 -19.74
N LYS A 231 -4.32 6.14 -19.95
CA LYS A 231 -3.89 7.33 -19.22
C LYS A 231 -4.05 7.15 -17.70
N ARG A 232 -5.19 6.62 -17.25
CA ARG A 232 -5.46 6.42 -15.81
C ARG A 232 -4.57 5.32 -15.21
N LYS A 233 -4.27 4.28 -15.99
CA LYS A 233 -3.28 3.26 -15.63
C LYS A 233 -1.88 3.87 -15.45
N GLU A 234 -1.43 4.68 -16.40
CA GLU A 234 -0.12 5.35 -16.35
C GLU A 234 -0.02 6.28 -15.12
N GLU A 235 -1.02 7.14 -14.90
CA GLU A 235 -1.09 8.02 -13.71
C GLU A 235 -0.98 7.23 -12.40
N LEU A 236 -1.67 6.09 -12.30
CA LEU A 236 -1.65 5.23 -11.12
C LEU A 236 -0.27 4.58 -10.91
N ILE A 237 0.35 4.08 -11.97
CA ILE A 237 1.68 3.46 -11.91
C ILE A 237 2.74 4.49 -11.51
N GLU A 238 2.72 5.68 -12.10
CA GLU A 238 3.64 6.76 -11.77
C GLU A 238 3.49 7.19 -10.30
N ALA A 239 2.26 7.33 -9.81
CA ALA A 239 1.99 7.65 -8.41
C ALA A 239 2.47 6.55 -7.46
N TRP A 240 2.26 5.28 -7.81
CA TRP A 240 2.73 4.15 -7.02
C TRP A 240 4.27 4.08 -6.96
N MET A 241 4.95 4.29 -8.08
CA MET A 241 6.42 4.33 -8.15
C MET A 241 6.97 5.49 -7.33
N ARG A 242 6.35 6.67 -7.41
CA ARG A 242 6.73 7.84 -6.62
C ARG A 242 6.60 7.58 -5.12
N LEU A 243 5.49 7.00 -4.67
CA LEU A 243 5.32 6.63 -3.26
C LEU A 243 6.39 5.62 -2.80
N LYS A 244 6.69 4.60 -3.61
CA LYS A 244 7.78 3.64 -3.31
C LYS A 244 9.13 4.35 -3.14
N GLN A 245 9.45 5.30 -4.02
CA GLN A 245 10.70 6.06 -3.91
C GLN A 245 10.73 6.93 -2.65
N LEU A 246 9.63 7.62 -2.34
CA LEU A 246 9.52 8.43 -1.12
C LEU A 246 9.63 7.57 0.15
N ALA A 247 9.05 6.37 0.15
CA ALA A 247 9.20 5.41 1.23
C ALA A 247 10.65 5.01 1.45
N LEU A 248 11.40 4.69 0.39
CA LEU A 248 12.83 4.36 0.49
C LEU A 248 13.63 5.53 1.09
N MET A 249 13.42 6.74 0.59
CA MET A 249 14.10 7.94 1.12
C MET A 249 13.75 8.18 2.60
N ARG A 250 12.49 7.96 2.99
CA ARG A 250 12.05 8.08 4.39
C ARG A 250 12.71 7.02 5.28
N GLN A 251 12.85 5.79 4.79
CA GLN A 251 13.53 4.71 5.49
C GLN A 251 15.00 5.05 5.76
N GLU A 252 15.72 5.53 4.74
CA GLU A 252 17.12 5.95 4.85
C GLU A 252 17.29 7.08 5.87
N LYS A 253 16.42 8.09 5.82
CA LYS A 253 16.45 9.21 6.76
C LYS A 253 16.13 8.79 8.20
N LEU A 254 15.13 7.94 8.42
CA LEU A 254 14.80 7.42 9.76
C LEU A 254 15.92 6.52 10.31
N PHE A 255 16.58 5.76 9.46
CA PHE A 255 17.75 4.96 9.86
C PHE A 255 18.91 5.87 10.27
N GLY A 256 19.25 6.89 9.45
CA GLY A 256 20.29 7.86 9.78
C GLY A 256 20.00 8.62 11.07
N ALA A 257 18.77 9.09 11.25
CA ALA A 257 18.35 9.75 12.48
C ALA A 257 18.53 8.86 13.72
N HIS A 258 18.20 7.56 13.61
CA HIS A 258 18.41 6.59 14.68
C HIS A 258 19.90 6.41 15.01
N GLU A 259 20.77 6.27 14.00
CA GLU A 259 22.21 6.15 14.23
C GLU A 259 22.79 7.39 14.94
N ILE A 260 22.36 8.59 14.52
CA ILE A 260 22.79 9.85 15.14
C ILE A 260 22.29 9.96 16.58
N GLN A 261 21.01 9.67 16.85
CA GLN A 261 20.47 9.74 18.21
C GLN A 261 21.10 8.69 19.14
N ARG A 262 21.42 7.51 18.62
CA ARG A 262 22.18 6.50 19.37
C ARG A 262 23.58 7.01 19.75
N LEU A 263 24.29 7.64 18.81
CA LEU A 263 25.60 8.25 19.09
C LEU A 263 25.47 9.33 20.18
N ASN A 264 24.45 10.20 20.08
CA ASN A 264 24.21 11.25 21.07
C ASN A 264 23.96 10.67 22.47
N ARG A 265 23.15 9.62 22.58
CA ARG A 265 22.90 8.95 23.87
C ARG A 265 24.19 8.36 24.45
N ASP A 266 24.94 7.60 23.65
CA ASP A 266 26.21 7.01 24.10
C ASP A 266 27.24 8.09 24.48
N ALA A 267 27.24 9.23 23.77
CA ALA A 267 28.05 10.39 24.09
C ALA A 267 27.66 11.00 25.44
N ASP A 268 26.37 11.21 25.70
CA ASP A 268 25.87 11.76 26.96
C ASP A 268 26.16 10.83 28.15
N GLU A 269 26.00 9.51 27.97
CA GLU A 269 26.40 8.51 28.96
C GLU A 269 27.91 8.56 29.26
N THR A 270 28.73 8.72 28.22
CA THR A 270 30.20 8.84 28.38
C THR A 270 30.58 10.15 29.08
N VAL A 271 29.93 11.27 28.75
CA VAL A 271 30.12 12.55 29.44
C VAL A 271 29.71 12.46 30.90
N ALA A 272 28.60 11.78 31.22
CA ALA A 272 28.19 11.55 32.60
C ALA A 272 29.22 10.70 33.38
N TRP A 273 29.78 9.66 32.75
CA TRP A 273 30.83 8.84 33.35
C TRP A 273 32.13 9.64 33.57
N ILE A 274 32.52 10.48 32.60
CA ILE A 274 33.64 11.43 32.74
C ILE A 274 33.41 12.37 33.93
N ALA A 275 32.21 12.94 34.04
CA ALA A 275 31.87 13.85 35.12
C ALA A 275 31.94 13.18 36.51
N GLU A 276 31.48 11.92 36.62
CA GLU A 276 31.62 11.13 37.85
C GLU A 276 33.10 10.96 38.25
N LYS A 277 33.97 10.59 37.30
CA LYS A 277 35.40 10.44 37.58
C LYS A 277 36.10 11.77 37.84
N ASP A 278 35.65 12.86 37.21
CA ASP A 278 36.17 14.20 37.44
C ASP A 278 36.01 14.63 38.91
N VAL A 279 34.85 14.30 39.51
CA VAL A 279 34.60 14.56 40.94
C VAL A 279 35.58 13.79 41.82
N VAL A 280 35.85 12.51 41.51
CA VAL A 280 36.80 11.69 42.28
C VAL A 280 38.24 12.23 42.17
N LEU A 281 38.64 12.63 40.97
CA LEU A 281 39.99 13.13 40.70
C LEU A 281 40.24 14.55 41.26
N SER A 282 39.19 15.34 41.43
CA SER A 282 39.26 16.71 41.97
C SER A 282 39.39 16.78 43.50
N SER A 283 39.52 15.63 44.19
CA SER A 283 39.78 15.60 45.63
C SER A 283 41.19 16.12 45.96
N ASP A 284 41.34 16.91 47.02
CA ASP A 284 42.65 17.34 47.55
C ASP A 284 43.14 16.46 48.72
N ASP A 285 42.51 15.30 48.95
CA ASP A 285 42.99 14.34 49.95
C ASP A 285 44.15 13.50 49.37
N TYR A 286 45.34 13.71 49.93
CA TYR A 286 46.58 13.00 49.60
C TYR A 286 47.13 12.18 50.76
N GLY A 287 46.34 11.94 51.82
CA GLY A 287 46.75 11.13 52.96
C GLY A 287 47.57 11.90 54.00
N ARG A 288 47.51 11.42 55.25
CA ARG A 288 48.10 12.07 56.43
C ARG A 288 49.19 11.25 57.13
N ASP A 289 49.35 10.01 56.68
CA ASP A 289 50.34 9.05 57.16
C ASP A 289 50.62 8.01 56.05
N LEU A 290 51.69 7.22 56.21
CA LEU A 290 52.12 6.28 55.18
C LEU A 290 51.03 5.27 54.77
N ALA A 291 50.26 4.76 55.73
CA ALA A 291 49.22 3.77 55.48
C ALA A 291 48.02 4.35 54.71
N THR A 292 47.60 5.57 55.05
CA THR A 292 46.52 6.27 54.35
C THR A 292 46.92 6.66 52.93
N VAL A 293 48.16 7.11 52.71
CA VAL A 293 48.67 7.41 51.36
C VAL A 293 48.70 6.16 50.49
N GLN A 294 49.26 5.05 50.98
CA GLN A 294 49.28 3.78 50.24
C GLN A 294 47.87 3.28 49.89
N THR A 295 46.90 3.51 50.78
CA THR A 295 45.49 3.17 50.51
C THR A 295 44.91 4.06 49.40
N LEU A 296 45.21 5.36 49.41
CA LEU A 296 44.78 6.29 48.36
C LEU A 296 45.44 5.99 47.01
N GLN A 297 46.71 5.58 46.99
CA GLN A 297 47.40 5.11 45.78
C GLN A 297 46.68 3.89 45.17
N ARG A 298 46.37 2.85 45.95
CA ARG A 298 45.60 1.69 45.45
C ARG A 298 44.21 2.06 44.93
N LYS A 299 43.53 3.00 45.60
CA LYS A 299 42.23 3.53 45.10
C LYS A 299 42.42 4.25 43.77
N HIS A 300 43.50 5.02 43.63
CA HIS A 300 43.82 5.74 42.41
C HIS A 300 44.16 4.80 41.25
N GLU A 301 44.92 3.73 41.49
CA GLU A 301 45.14 2.64 40.51
C GLU A 301 43.82 2.03 40.02
N GLY A 302 42.80 1.99 40.89
CA GLY A 302 41.44 1.62 40.50
C GLY A 302 40.81 2.59 39.51
N VAL A 303 40.90 3.89 39.80
CA VAL A 303 40.43 4.95 38.89
C VAL A 303 41.17 4.88 37.55
N GLU A 304 42.47 4.60 37.53
CA GLU A 304 43.22 4.44 36.28
C GLU A 304 42.72 3.32 35.39
N ARG A 305 42.32 2.20 35.99
CA ARG A 305 41.72 1.09 35.22
C ARG A 305 40.38 1.51 34.61
N ASP A 306 39.57 2.27 35.36
CA ASP A 306 38.33 2.84 34.84
C ASP A 306 38.62 3.83 33.69
N LEU A 307 39.66 4.66 33.83
CA LEU A 307 40.09 5.58 32.78
C LEU A 307 40.54 4.85 31.50
N ALA A 308 41.25 3.72 31.61
CA ALA A 308 41.62 2.93 30.43
C ALA A 308 40.39 2.42 29.67
N ALA A 309 39.32 2.01 30.38
CA ALA A 309 38.07 1.62 29.75
C ALA A 309 37.34 2.83 29.11
N LEU A 310 37.39 3.99 29.76
CA LEU A 310 36.84 5.24 29.24
C LEU A 310 37.57 5.69 27.96
N GLU A 311 38.89 5.50 27.89
CA GLU A 311 39.70 5.79 26.70
C GLU A 311 39.22 5.01 25.48
N ASP A 312 39.02 3.70 25.65
CA ASP A 312 38.51 2.82 24.59
C ASP A 312 37.11 3.22 24.13
N LYS A 313 36.23 3.61 25.07
CA LYS A 313 34.89 4.11 24.75
C LYS A 313 34.94 5.43 23.97
N VAL A 314 35.78 6.40 24.38
CA VAL A 314 35.96 7.68 23.68
C VAL A 314 36.53 7.45 22.28
N LEU A 315 37.49 6.54 22.12
CA LEU A 315 38.05 6.17 20.82
C LEU A 315 36.97 5.58 19.90
N THR A 316 36.19 4.63 20.40
CA THR A 316 35.11 3.98 19.66
C THR A 316 34.05 5.00 19.22
N LEU A 317 33.66 5.92 20.10
CA LEU A 317 32.74 7.00 19.76
C LEU A 317 33.31 7.95 18.72
N GLY A 318 34.62 8.24 18.78
CA GLY A 318 35.30 9.03 17.77
C GLY A 318 35.27 8.39 16.39
N GLN A 319 35.53 7.08 16.31
CA GLN A 319 35.47 6.31 15.07
C GLN A 319 34.05 6.24 14.50
N GLU A 320 33.05 6.02 15.35
CA GLU A 320 31.65 6.01 14.94
C GLU A 320 31.18 7.39 14.46
N ALA A 321 31.58 8.46 15.15
CA ALA A 321 31.33 9.83 14.72
C ALA A 321 31.96 10.12 13.35
N ASP A 322 33.22 9.73 13.12
CA ASP A 322 33.90 9.88 11.82
C ASP A 322 33.16 9.12 10.70
N ARG A 323 32.72 7.89 10.98
CA ARG A 323 31.92 7.09 10.04
C ARG A 323 30.60 7.79 9.70
N LEU A 324 29.88 8.26 10.72
CA LEU A 324 28.58 8.92 10.54
C LEU A 324 28.69 10.27 9.83
N CYS A 325 29.74 11.05 10.04
CA CYS A 325 30.02 12.25 9.25
C CYS A 325 30.19 11.94 7.76
N GLY A 326 30.76 10.78 7.41
CA GLY A 326 30.90 10.34 6.02
C GLY A 326 29.58 9.91 5.37
N ILE A 327 28.65 9.36 6.14
CA ILE A 327 27.35 8.85 5.65
C ILE A 327 26.27 9.94 5.68
N HIS A 328 26.33 10.86 6.65
CA HIS A 328 25.34 11.92 6.88
C HIS A 328 26.01 13.31 6.89
N PRO A 329 26.42 13.85 5.72
CA PRO A 329 27.09 15.14 5.63
C PRO A 329 26.28 16.30 6.23
N ASP A 330 24.95 16.27 6.09
CA ASP A 330 24.06 17.33 6.59
C ASP A 330 24.09 17.48 8.13
N HIS A 331 24.52 16.44 8.85
CA HIS A 331 24.64 16.44 10.31
C HIS A 331 26.09 16.41 10.80
N ALA A 332 27.07 16.44 9.89
CA ALA A 332 28.48 16.27 10.22
C ALA A 332 28.99 17.33 11.21
N ASP A 333 28.58 18.59 11.06
CA ASP A 333 28.98 19.67 11.97
C ASP A 333 28.51 19.42 13.42
N GLN A 334 27.28 18.94 13.59
CA GLN A 334 26.71 18.64 14.91
C GLN A 334 27.40 17.43 15.55
N ILE A 335 27.60 16.36 14.78
CA ILE A 335 28.29 15.14 15.21
C ILE A 335 29.73 15.46 15.63
N GLN A 336 30.44 16.24 14.81
CA GLN A 336 31.81 16.61 15.08
C GLN A 336 31.94 17.55 16.29
N ALA A 337 30.99 18.47 16.48
CA ALA A 337 30.94 19.32 17.67
C ALA A 337 30.79 18.47 18.95
N LYS A 338 29.87 17.49 18.93
CA LYS A 338 29.67 16.58 20.07
C LYS A 338 30.91 15.73 20.36
N ARG A 339 31.55 15.20 19.32
CA ARG A 339 32.82 14.48 19.45
C ARG A 339 33.92 15.37 20.06
N ALA A 340 34.07 16.59 19.57
CA ALA A 340 35.07 17.53 20.06
C ALA A 340 34.86 17.87 21.54
N GLU A 341 33.60 18.00 21.98
CA GLU A 341 33.24 18.17 23.39
C GLU A 341 33.73 16.98 24.26
N ILE A 342 33.41 15.75 23.86
CA ILE A 342 33.82 14.54 24.61
C ILE A 342 35.35 14.45 24.71
N VAL A 343 36.05 14.67 23.59
CA VAL A 343 37.51 14.64 23.53
C VAL A 343 38.10 15.70 24.47
N ALA A 344 37.56 16.92 24.48
CA ALA A 344 38.03 17.98 25.37
C ALA A 344 37.84 17.61 26.86
N TYR A 345 36.69 17.04 27.23
CA TYR A 345 36.48 16.57 28.61
C TYR A 345 37.41 15.40 28.98
N TRP A 346 37.66 14.49 28.04
CA TRP A 346 38.55 13.35 28.22
C TRP A 346 40.01 13.79 28.45
N GLU A 347 40.54 14.68 27.62
CA GLU A 347 41.90 15.20 27.78
C GLU A 347 42.07 15.89 29.15
N ARG A 348 41.10 16.72 29.55
CA ARG A 348 41.12 17.37 30.87
C ARG A 348 41.12 16.36 32.02
N LEU A 349 40.35 15.28 31.90
CA LEU A 349 40.28 14.24 32.92
C LEU A 349 41.61 13.47 33.04
N LYS A 350 42.25 13.16 31.90
CA LYS A 350 43.59 12.54 31.86
C LYS A 350 44.64 13.40 32.56
N ASP A 351 44.65 14.71 32.29
CA ASP A 351 45.58 15.63 32.94
C ASP A 351 45.39 15.66 34.46
N LYS A 352 44.14 15.75 34.93
CA LYS A 352 43.81 15.67 36.37
C LYS A 352 44.25 14.35 37.01
N ALA A 353 44.05 13.23 36.31
CA ALA A 353 44.47 11.92 36.81
C ALA A 353 45.99 11.85 36.99
N LYS A 354 46.74 12.37 36.02
CA LYS A 354 48.21 12.45 36.08
C LYS A 354 48.69 13.37 37.21
N GLU A 355 48.08 14.54 37.35
CA GLU A 355 48.41 15.48 38.44
C GLU A 355 48.15 14.85 39.82
N ARG A 356 46.99 14.19 40.00
CA ARG A 356 46.65 13.51 41.25
C ARG A 356 47.65 12.40 41.58
N ARG A 357 48.10 11.61 40.59
CA ARG A 357 49.12 10.59 40.82
C ARG A 357 50.41 11.19 41.34
N GLN A 358 50.89 12.25 40.68
CA GLN A 358 52.11 12.93 41.08
C GLN A 358 52.02 13.42 42.54
N LYS A 359 50.91 14.08 42.92
CA LYS A 359 50.72 14.55 44.30
C LYS A 359 50.65 13.41 45.32
N LEU A 360 50.02 12.28 44.97
CA LEU A 360 50.00 11.08 45.84
C LEU A 360 51.40 10.48 46.01
N ASP A 361 52.20 10.44 44.95
CA ASP A 361 53.57 9.93 44.99
C ASP A 361 54.51 10.85 45.78
N GLU A 362 54.35 12.17 45.64
CA GLU A 362 55.05 13.17 46.45
C GLU A 362 54.69 13.03 47.93
N SER A 363 53.39 12.90 48.25
CA SER A 363 52.90 12.64 49.62
C SER A 363 53.45 11.32 50.18
N TYR A 364 53.50 10.26 49.36
CA TYR A 364 54.06 8.98 49.74
C TYR A 364 55.54 9.11 50.12
N CYS A 365 56.34 9.78 49.30
CA CYS A 365 57.75 10.00 49.56
C CYS A 365 57.97 10.78 50.86
N LEU A 366 57.18 11.84 51.09
CA LEU A 366 57.23 12.62 52.33
C LEU A 366 56.89 11.78 53.55
N HIS A 367 55.77 11.04 53.53
CA HIS A 367 55.33 10.25 54.69
C HIS A 367 56.22 9.04 54.95
N ARG A 368 56.84 8.47 53.90
CA ARG A 368 57.88 7.44 54.06
C ARG A 368 59.10 8.03 54.77
N PHE A 369 59.61 9.16 54.29
CA PHE A 369 60.73 9.85 54.95
C PHE A 369 60.43 10.19 56.42
N LEU A 370 59.23 10.70 56.72
CA LEU A 370 58.82 11.01 58.09
C LEU A 370 58.67 9.76 58.97
N ALA A 371 58.26 8.63 58.39
CA ALA A 371 58.21 7.35 59.09
C ALA A 371 59.63 6.88 59.43
N ASP A 372 60.52 6.80 58.42
CA ASP A 372 61.91 6.41 58.59
C ASP A 372 62.63 7.32 59.62
N PHE A 373 62.37 8.63 59.55
CA PHE A 373 62.89 9.60 60.52
C PHE A 373 62.39 9.33 61.95
N ARG A 374 61.09 9.06 62.13
CA ARG A 374 60.55 8.73 63.46
C ARG A 374 61.15 7.44 64.00
N ASP A 375 61.25 6.41 63.17
CA ASP A 375 61.81 5.11 63.56
C ASP A 375 63.28 5.27 63.96
N LEU A 376 64.06 6.02 63.18
CA LEU A 376 65.46 6.32 63.49
C LEU A 376 65.60 7.14 64.79
N ILE A 377 64.77 8.15 65.00
CA ILE A 377 64.81 8.96 66.23
C ILE A 377 64.42 8.13 67.47
N CYS A 378 63.40 7.28 67.35
CA CYS A 378 63.03 6.33 68.41
C CYS A 378 64.20 5.40 68.72
N TRP A 379 64.79 4.77 67.72
CA TRP A 379 65.95 3.91 67.88
C TRP A 379 67.15 4.63 68.52
N ILE A 380 67.46 5.86 68.09
CA ILE A 380 68.52 6.69 68.69
C ILE A 380 68.24 6.96 70.17
N ASN A 381 67.00 7.28 70.52
CA ASN A 381 66.63 7.57 71.91
C ASN A 381 66.67 6.31 72.78
N ASP A 382 66.21 5.17 72.25
CA ASP A 382 66.28 3.87 72.94
C ASP A 382 67.75 3.44 73.14
N MET A 383 68.58 3.55 72.10
CA MET A 383 70.02 3.26 72.17
C MET A 383 70.74 4.19 73.16
N LYS A 384 70.41 5.49 73.18
CA LYS A 384 70.92 6.43 74.19
C LYS A 384 70.52 6.03 75.60
N ALA A 385 69.28 5.59 75.80
CA ALA A 385 68.79 5.16 77.11
C ALA A 385 69.51 3.90 77.59
N ILE A 386 69.77 2.94 76.70
CA ILE A 386 70.53 1.72 76.99
C ILE A 386 71.99 2.06 77.37
N ILE A 387 72.67 2.89 76.58
CA ILE A 387 74.07 3.25 76.83
C ILE A 387 74.23 4.10 78.10
N SER A 388 73.24 4.94 78.42
CA SER A 388 73.27 5.81 79.61
C SER A 388 72.82 5.10 80.89
N ALA A 389 72.46 3.81 80.83
CA ALA A 389 72.09 3.05 82.00
C ALA A 389 73.31 2.81 82.90
N ASP A 390 73.22 3.25 84.15
CA ASP A 390 74.33 3.27 85.12
C ASP A 390 74.50 1.90 85.82
N GLU A 391 74.68 0.84 85.03
CA GLU A 391 74.85 -0.54 85.52
C GLU A 391 76.33 -0.95 85.53
N LEU A 392 76.89 -1.09 86.74
CA LEU A 392 78.25 -1.62 86.95
C LEU A 392 78.20 -3.12 87.28
N ALA A 393 79.12 -3.89 86.67
CA ALA A 393 79.26 -5.31 86.95
C ALA A 393 79.63 -5.58 88.42
N LYS A 394 79.11 -6.69 88.95
CA LYS A 394 79.39 -7.14 90.33
C LYS A 394 80.47 -8.23 90.39
N ASP A 395 80.92 -8.72 89.23
CA ASP A 395 81.95 -9.72 89.04
C ASP A 395 82.65 -9.56 87.68
N VAL A 396 83.76 -10.30 87.48
CA VAL A 396 84.59 -10.22 86.26
C VAL A 396 83.81 -10.69 85.03
N ALA A 397 83.04 -11.77 85.14
CA ALA A 397 82.24 -12.31 84.03
C ALA A 397 81.16 -11.32 83.58
N GLY A 398 80.48 -10.63 84.52
CA GLY A 398 79.54 -9.56 84.19
C GLY A 398 80.21 -8.34 83.57
N ALA A 399 81.45 -8.02 83.94
CA ALA A 399 82.20 -6.91 83.34
C ALA A 399 82.59 -7.20 81.90
N GLU A 400 83.08 -8.41 81.63
CA GLU A 400 83.38 -8.87 80.25
C GLU A 400 82.12 -8.89 79.38
N ALA A 401 80.99 -9.39 79.90
CA ALA A 401 79.71 -9.40 79.20
C ALA A 401 79.16 -7.98 78.90
N LEU A 402 79.31 -7.02 79.82
CA LEU A 402 78.92 -5.63 79.59
C LEU A 402 79.80 -4.96 78.53
N ILE A 403 81.10 -5.25 78.50
CA ILE A 403 82.02 -4.75 77.46
C ILE A 403 81.69 -5.36 76.10
N GLU A 404 81.42 -6.67 76.03
CA GLU A 404 81.01 -7.34 74.79
C GLU A 404 79.72 -6.75 74.24
N ARG A 405 78.69 -6.59 75.08
CA ARG A 405 77.42 -5.95 74.70
C ARG A 405 77.58 -4.49 74.25
N HIS A 406 78.48 -3.74 74.89
CA HIS A 406 78.82 -2.39 74.44
C HIS A 406 79.50 -2.41 73.06
N GLN A 407 80.36 -3.39 72.78
CA GLN A 407 80.97 -3.58 71.44
C GLN A 407 79.92 -3.95 70.39
N GLU A 408 78.92 -4.77 70.75
CA GLU A 408 77.77 -5.08 69.88
C GLU A 408 76.95 -3.84 69.54
N HIS A 409 76.55 -3.04 70.54
CA HIS A 409 75.81 -1.79 70.31
C HIS A 409 76.61 -0.78 69.47
N LYS A 410 77.93 -0.73 69.64
CA LYS A 410 78.81 0.06 68.77
C LYS A 410 78.78 -0.47 67.32
N GLY A 411 78.83 -1.79 67.14
CA GLY A 411 78.69 -2.42 65.82
C GLY A 411 77.35 -2.11 65.15
N GLU A 412 76.26 -2.05 65.92
CA GLU A 412 74.93 -1.66 65.43
C GLU A 412 74.83 -0.17 65.03
N ILE A 413 75.58 0.71 65.69
CA ILE A 413 75.64 2.14 65.35
C ILE A 413 76.50 2.40 64.09
N ASP A 414 77.56 1.61 63.92
CA ASP A 414 78.50 1.76 62.81
C ASP A 414 77.97 1.11 61.49
N ALA A 415 76.93 0.28 61.56
CA ALA A 415 76.25 -0.37 60.43
C ALA A 415 75.14 0.49 59.83
#